data_AF-A0A0U1DBJ6-F1
#
_entry.id   AF-A0A0U1DBJ6-F1
#
_cell.length_a   1.000
_cell.length_b   1.000
_cell.length_c   1.000
_cell.angle_alpha   90.00
_cell.angle_beta   90.00
_cell.angle_gamma   90.00
#
_symmetry.space_group_name_H-M   'P 1'
#
loop_
_entity.id
_entity.type
_entity.pdbx_description
1 polymer ?
#
loop_
_entity_poly.entity_id
_entity_poly.type
_entity_poly.pdbx_seq_one_letter_code
_entity_poly.pdbx_strand_id
1 'polypeptide(L)'
;MGLLWRARTAKGKILKNVRKTLVLAAVTGTLVTIPSATATAEPMGFDPNMAPAGAPDAPPPVRAYSVNWDAIAQCESGGNWSISTGNGFSGGLQFTPSTWRANGGSGSPAGASREEQIRVAENVLHSQGIGAWPVCGRRG
;
A
#
# COMPACT_ATOMS: atom_id res chain seq x y z
N MET A 1 4.85 16.49 57.97
CA MET A 1 4.37 17.74 57.32
C MET A 1 4.75 17.62 55.86
N GLY A 2 3.89 17.55 54.86
CA GLY A 2 2.47 17.78 54.74
C GLY A 2 2.19 17.88 53.24
N LEU A 3 1.10 17.24 52.83
CA LEU A 3 0.30 17.47 51.62
C LEU A 3 0.98 17.08 50.27
N LEU A 4 0.61 15.95 49.68
CA LEU A 4 -0.66 15.74 48.96
C LEU A 4 -0.93 16.87 47.96
N TRP A 5 -0.52 16.68 46.71
CA TRP A 5 -1.26 17.24 45.60
C TRP A 5 -2.06 16.14 44.91
N ARG A 6 -3.37 16.36 44.89
CA ARG A 6 -4.42 15.46 44.42
C ARG A 6 -4.36 15.33 42.89
N ALA A 7 -4.57 14.09 42.48
CA ALA A 7 -5.30 13.64 41.29
C ALA A 7 -5.89 14.74 40.38
N ARG A 8 -5.47 14.70 39.11
CA ARG A 8 -6.33 15.05 37.98
C ARG A 8 -6.55 13.77 37.15
N THR A 9 -7.66 13.10 37.42
CA THR A 9 -8.46 12.28 36.50
C THR A 9 -8.56 12.96 35.12
N ALA A 10 -8.74 12.32 33.97
CA ALA A 10 -8.91 10.94 33.54
C ALA A 10 -8.90 10.98 31.99
N LYS A 11 -8.95 9.80 31.36
CA LYS A 11 -9.59 9.57 30.06
C LYS A 11 -8.99 10.28 28.83
N GLY A 12 -8.13 9.59 28.08
CA GLY A 12 -7.88 9.99 26.68
C GLY A 12 -6.88 9.16 25.89
N LYS A 13 -5.86 8.57 26.53
CA LYS A 13 -4.80 7.83 25.81
C LYS A 13 -4.97 6.30 25.74
N ILE A 14 -5.82 5.72 26.58
CA ILE A 14 -5.89 4.25 26.75
C ILE A 14 -6.87 3.57 25.77
N LEU A 15 -7.62 4.32 24.95
CA LEU A 15 -8.57 3.70 23.99
C LEU A 15 -8.02 3.51 22.57
N LYS A 16 -6.83 4.04 22.24
CA LYS A 16 -6.28 3.92 20.87
C LYS A 16 -5.40 2.68 20.64
N ASN A 17 -4.96 2.01 21.70
CA ASN A 17 -3.99 0.90 21.58
C ASN A 17 -4.54 -0.50 21.94
N VAL A 18 -5.80 -0.63 22.37
CA VAL A 18 -6.44 -1.95 22.64
C VAL A 18 -6.74 -2.73 21.37
N ARG A 19 -6.77 -2.07 20.19
CA ARG A 19 -6.91 -2.75 18.90
C ARG A 19 -5.70 -3.63 18.50
N LYS A 20 -4.62 -3.65 19.29
CA LYS A 20 -3.38 -4.36 18.96
C LYS A 20 -3.19 -5.69 19.72
N THR A 21 -4.13 -6.15 20.53
CA THR A 21 -3.91 -7.35 21.36
C THR A 21 -5.20 -8.09 21.69
N LEU A 22 -5.68 -8.94 20.77
CA LEU A 22 -6.19 -10.28 21.12
C LEU A 22 -6.53 -11.08 19.84
N VAL A 23 -5.60 -11.93 19.39
CA VAL A 23 -5.96 -13.20 18.73
C VAL A 23 -4.93 -14.23 19.20
N LEU A 24 -5.16 -14.79 20.38
CA LEU A 24 -4.64 -16.12 20.70
C LEU A 24 -5.73 -17.11 20.30
N ALA A 25 -5.55 -17.78 19.17
CA ALA A 25 -6.21 -19.04 18.88
C ALA A 25 -5.11 -20.09 18.74
N ALA A 26 -4.91 -20.89 19.79
CA ALA A 26 -4.09 -22.08 19.73
C ALA A 26 -4.83 -23.12 18.89
N VAL A 27 -4.42 -23.31 17.63
CA VAL A 27 -4.92 -24.40 16.79
C VAL A 27 -4.05 -25.61 17.03
N THR A 28 -4.47 -26.44 17.98
CA THR A 28 -4.09 -27.86 18.03
C THR A 28 -5.09 -28.59 17.15
N GLY A 29 -4.64 -29.27 16.09
CA GLY A 29 -5.53 -30.10 15.29
C GLY A 29 -5.09 -30.40 13.87
N THR A 30 -4.37 -31.51 13.72
CA THR A 30 -4.33 -32.44 12.58
C THR A 30 -4.08 -31.91 11.17
N LEU A 31 -2.90 -32.25 10.65
CA LEU A 31 -2.52 -32.21 9.24
C LEU A 31 -3.52 -33.06 8.43
N VAL A 32 -4.45 -32.43 7.72
CA VAL A 32 -5.24 -33.11 6.70
C VAL A 32 -4.39 -33.16 5.44
N THR A 33 -4.05 -34.37 5.04
CA THR A 33 -3.46 -34.68 3.74
C THR A 33 -4.41 -34.19 2.65
N ILE A 34 -4.05 -33.12 1.94
CA ILE A 34 -4.81 -32.66 0.78
C ILE A 34 -4.39 -33.52 -0.42
N PRO A 35 -5.30 -34.25 -1.09
CA PRO A 35 -4.97 -34.80 -2.39
C PRO A 35 -4.83 -33.64 -3.38
N SER A 36 -3.70 -33.59 -4.09
CA SER A 36 -3.51 -32.71 -5.24
C SER A 36 -4.61 -32.98 -6.26
N ALA A 37 -5.61 -32.12 -6.32
CA ALA A 37 -6.56 -32.10 -7.41
C ALA A 37 -5.88 -31.44 -8.62
N THR A 38 -5.52 -32.25 -9.61
CA THR A 38 -5.32 -31.78 -10.99
C THR A 38 -6.61 -31.13 -11.46
N ALA A 39 -6.67 -29.81 -11.40
CA ALA A 39 -7.72 -29.03 -12.05
C ALA A 39 -7.46 -29.05 -13.56
N THR A 40 -8.06 -30.02 -14.25
CA THR A 40 -8.38 -29.87 -15.68
C THR A 40 -9.36 -28.72 -15.81
N ALA A 41 -8.96 -27.66 -16.51
CA ALA A 41 -9.83 -26.56 -16.88
C ALA A 41 -10.97 -27.08 -17.77
N GLU A 42 -12.19 -27.07 -17.27
CA GLU A 42 -13.40 -27.21 -18.07
C GLU A 42 -13.85 -25.80 -18.50
N PRO A 43 -14.19 -25.55 -19.78
CA PRO A 43 -14.60 -24.25 -20.24
C PRO A 43 -15.93 -23.84 -19.63
N MET A 44 -15.95 -22.58 -19.21
CA MET A 44 -16.97 -21.92 -18.42
C MET A 44 -18.26 -21.73 -19.22
N GLY A 45 -19.34 -22.40 -18.83
CA GLY A 45 -20.69 -22.02 -19.21
C GLY A 45 -21.06 -20.70 -18.53
N PHE A 46 -21.05 -19.60 -19.29
CA PHE A 46 -21.57 -18.32 -18.83
C PHE A 46 -23.09 -18.33 -19.00
N ASP A 47 -23.83 -18.64 -17.93
CA ASP A 47 -25.27 -18.38 -17.85
C ASP A 47 -25.50 -16.88 -17.59
N PRO A 48 -26.11 -16.11 -18.50
CA PRO A 48 -26.24 -14.65 -18.38
C PRO A 48 -27.31 -14.19 -17.37
N ASN A 49 -28.01 -15.11 -16.69
CA ASN A 49 -29.16 -14.79 -15.82
C ASN A 49 -28.97 -15.13 -14.34
N MET A 50 -27.76 -15.52 -13.90
CA MET A 50 -27.48 -15.74 -12.48
C MET A 50 -27.05 -14.42 -11.81
N ALA A 51 -27.91 -13.85 -10.96
CA ALA A 51 -27.52 -12.73 -10.10
C ALA A 51 -26.45 -13.20 -9.09
N PRO A 52 -25.34 -12.47 -8.91
CA PRO A 52 -24.34 -12.84 -7.91
C PRO A 52 -24.93 -12.66 -6.50
N ALA A 53 -24.97 -13.76 -5.73
CA ALA A 53 -25.24 -13.70 -4.30
C ALA A 53 -24.19 -12.81 -3.63
N GLY A 54 -24.65 -11.79 -2.89
CA GLY A 54 -23.82 -10.73 -2.32
C GLY A 54 -22.66 -11.27 -1.47
N ALA A 55 -21.45 -10.84 -1.83
CA ALA A 55 -20.28 -11.03 -1.00
C ALA A 55 -20.39 -10.19 0.29
N PRO A 56 -19.92 -10.68 1.45
CA PRO A 56 -19.83 -9.89 2.67
C PRO A 56 -18.90 -8.69 2.45
N ASP A 57 -19.29 -7.54 3.01
CA ASP A 57 -18.71 -6.20 2.85
C ASP A 57 -17.21 -6.19 2.56
N ALA A 58 -16.87 -6.14 1.27
CA ALA A 58 -15.53 -5.77 0.85
C ALA A 58 -15.22 -4.37 1.40
N PRO A 59 -14.00 -4.11 1.91
CA PRO A 59 -13.59 -2.74 2.20
C PRO A 59 -13.84 -1.88 0.95
N PRO A 60 -14.21 -0.60 1.10
CA PRO A 60 -14.48 0.26 -0.06
C PRO A 60 -13.30 0.11 -1.02
N PRO A 61 -13.56 -0.05 -2.33
CA PRO A 61 -12.47 -0.17 -3.29
C PRO A 61 -11.54 1.01 -3.03
N VAL A 62 -10.30 0.70 -2.65
CA VAL A 62 -9.26 1.72 -2.70
C VAL A 62 -9.36 2.27 -4.11
N ARG A 63 -9.62 3.58 -4.23
CA ARG A 63 -9.53 4.21 -5.54
C ARG A 63 -8.07 4.12 -5.91
N ALA A 64 -7.70 3.01 -6.55
CA ALA A 64 -6.58 2.98 -7.46
C ALA A 64 -6.98 4.03 -8.49
N TYR A 65 -6.55 5.27 -8.26
CA TYR A 65 -6.28 6.14 -9.38
C TYR A 65 -5.44 5.27 -10.29
N SER A 66 -6.00 4.88 -11.43
CA SER A 66 -5.34 4.01 -12.39
C SER A 66 -4.25 4.83 -13.08
N VAL A 67 -3.30 5.31 -12.29
CA VAL A 67 -2.17 6.09 -12.73
C VAL A 67 -1.21 5.10 -13.33
N ASN A 68 -0.94 5.25 -14.61
CA ASN A 68 0.08 4.44 -15.26
C ASN A 68 1.47 4.94 -14.84
N TRP A 69 1.96 4.42 -13.71
CA TRP A 69 3.27 4.77 -13.17
C TRP A 69 4.42 4.40 -14.09
N ASP A 70 4.28 3.39 -14.96
CA ASP A 70 5.28 3.10 -15.99
C ASP A 70 5.33 4.18 -17.05
N ALA A 71 4.18 4.71 -17.49
CA ALA A 71 4.15 5.82 -18.44
C ALA A 71 4.77 7.09 -17.85
N ILE A 72 4.57 7.33 -16.54
CA ILE A 72 5.23 8.42 -15.82
C ILE A 72 6.73 8.15 -15.72
N ALA A 73 7.16 6.95 -15.31
CA ALA A 73 8.58 6.61 -15.22
C ALA A 73 9.27 6.65 -16.59
N GLN A 74 8.56 6.29 -17.67
CA GLN A 74 9.05 6.41 -19.04
C GLN A 74 9.27 7.87 -19.44
N CYS A 75 8.43 8.78 -18.94
CA CYS A 75 8.57 10.21 -19.15
C CYS A 75 9.70 10.82 -18.30
N GLU A 76 9.82 10.39 -17.04
CA GLU A 76 10.74 10.97 -16.05
C GLU A 76 12.18 10.44 -16.21
N SER A 77 12.34 9.12 -16.28
CA SER A 77 13.66 8.46 -16.31
C SER A 77 13.93 7.64 -17.57
N GLY A 78 13.02 7.66 -18.54
CA GLY A 78 13.08 6.74 -19.69
C GLY A 78 12.76 5.29 -19.33
N GLY A 79 12.12 5.06 -18.17
CA GLY A 79 11.75 3.73 -17.69
C GLY A 79 12.82 3.06 -16.82
N ASN A 80 13.89 3.78 -16.49
CA ASN A 80 14.94 3.27 -15.62
C ASN A 80 14.57 3.49 -14.14
N TRP A 81 14.16 2.42 -13.47
CA TRP A 81 13.76 2.44 -12.06
C TRP A 81 14.93 2.50 -11.07
N SER A 82 16.16 2.25 -11.53
CA SER A 82 17.37 2.26 -10.70
C SER A 82 18.28 3.44 -11.02
N ILE A 83 17.74 4.48 -11.67
CA ILE A 83 18.50 5.67 -12.01
C ILE A 83 18.92 6.44 -10.76
N SER A 84 20.20 6.81 -10.71
CA SER A 84 20.77 7.67 -9.67
C SER A 84 21.93 8.45 -10.29
N THR A 85 21.61 9.55 -10.96
CA THR A 85 22.60 10.38 -11.70
C THR A 85 23.31 11.40 -10.81
N GLY A 86 22.96 11.50 -9.53
CA GLY A 86 23.53 12.49 -8.60
C GLY A 86 22.94 13.89 -8.73
N ASN A 87 21.83 14.06 -9.48
CA ASN A 87 21.10 15.33 -9.61
C ASN A 87 20.17 15.65 -8.42
N GLY A 88 20.22 14.86 -7.33
CA GLY A 88 19.36 15.01 -6.15
C GLY A 88 18.02 14.25 -6.25
N PHE A 89 17.76 13.58 -7.37
CA PHE A 89 16.60 12.72 -7.59
C PHE A 89 17.05 11.28 -7.84
N SER A 90 16.19 10.33 -7.55
CA SER A 90 16.51 8.90 -7.69
C SER A 90 15.26 8.08 -8.02
N GLY A 91 15.48 6.97 -8.71
CA GLY A 91 14.43 6.03 -9.07
C GLY A 91 13.62 6.44 -10.31
N GLY A 92 12.72 5.57 -10.74
CA GLY A 92 11.98 5.71 -12.01
C GLY A 92 11.07 6.93 -12.02
N LEU A 93 10.54 7.31 -10.87
CA LEU A 93 9.64 8.45 -10.69
C LEU A 93 10.35 9.71 -10.20
N GLN A 94 11.70 9.71 -10.21
CA GLN A 94 12.53 10.85 -9.85
C GLN A 94 12.16 11.42 -8.47
N PHE A 95 12.20 10.58 -7.42
CA PHE A 95 11.93 11.02 -6.05
C PHE A 95 13.11 11.77 -5.45
N THR A 96 12.83 12.82 -4.67
CA THR A 96 13.81 13.40 -3.73
C THR A 96 13.91 12.54 -2.46
N PRO A 97 15.07 12.51 -1.77
CA PRO A 97 15.22 11.77 -0.52
C PRO A 97 14.26 12.21 0.59
N SER A 98 13.89 13.49 0.61
CA SER A 98 12.93 14.05 1.56
C SER A 98 11.51 13.56 1.30
N THR A 99 11.03 13.63 0.06
CA THR A 99 9.71 13.12 -0.32
C THR A 99 9.62 11.61 -0.14
N TRP A 100 10.67 10.87 -0.53
CA TRP A 100 10.75 9.42 -0.36
C TRP A 100 10.50 9.01 1.10
N ARG A 101 11.28 9.59 2.02
CA ARG A 101 11.17 9.29 3.45
C ARG A 101 9.84 9.76 4.06
N ALA A 102 9.34 10.92 3.63
CA ALA A 102 8.07 11.46 4.11
C ALA A 102 6.88 10.57 3.75
N ASN A 103 6.96 9.83 2.65
CA ASN A 103 5.90 8.97 2.13
C ASN A 103 6.11 7.48 2.44
N GLY A 104 7.01 7.18 3.41
CA GLY A 104 7.23 5.84 3.94
C GLY A 104 8.21 4.99 3.15
N GLY A 105 9.01 5.59 2.27
CA GLY A 105 10.14 4.93 1.63
C GLY A 105 11.35 4.82 2.57
N SER A 106 12.07 3.71 2.49
CA SER A 106 13.32 3.48 3.24
C SER A 106 14.52 3.41 2.29
N GLY A 107 15.71 3.77 2.76
CA GLY A 107 16.93 3.76 1.93
C GLY A 107 16.89 4.77 0.78
N SER A 108 17.43 4.38 -0.38
CA SER A 108 17.41 5.17 -1.62
C SER A 108 16.32 4.67 -2.57
N PRO A 109 15.55 5.57 -3.23
CA PRO A 109 14.57 5.17 -4.25
C PRO A 109 15.17 4.30 -5.35
N ALA A 110 16.41 4.59 -5.80
CA ALA A 110 17.08 3.84 -6.87
C ALA A 110 17.44 2.40 -6.46
N GLY A 111 17.60 2.15 -5.16
CA GLY A 111 17.83 0.81 -4.60
C GLY A 111 16.54 0.09 -4.20
N ALA A 112 15.39 0.74 -4.30
CA ALA A 112 14.09 0.15 -4.02
C ALA A 112 13.53 -0.52 -5.28
N SER A 113 12.73 -1.58 -5.10
CA SER A 113 12.01 -2.21 -6.20
C SER A 113 11.04 -1.22 -6.84
N ARG A 114 10.68 -1.48 -8.10
CA ARG A 114 9.66 -0.72 -8.82
C ARG A 114 8.35 -0.66 -8.04
N GLU A 115 7.92 -1.78 -7.47
CA GLU A 115 6.66 -1.88 -6.72
C GLU A 115 6.70 -1.05 -5.44
N GLU A 116 7.85 -1.01 -4.77
CA GLU A 116 8.06 -0.15 -3.59
C GLU A 116 8.02 1.33 -3.97
N GLN A 117 8.61 1.69 -5.12
CA GLN A 117 8.53 3.04 -5.64
C GLN A 117 7.10 3.44 -5.98
N ILE A 118 6.32 2.55 -6.59
CA ILE A 118 4.90 2.77 -6.89
C ILE A 118 4.09 2.94 -5.61
N ARG A 119 4.31 2.10 -4.58
CA ARG A 119 3.65 2.23 -3.28
C ARG A 119 3.89 3.60 -2.66
N VAL A 120 5.13 4.10 -2.70
CA VAL A 120 5.47 5.44 -2.20
C VAL A 120 4.85 6.53 -3.09
N ALA A 121 4.77 6.30 -4.41
CA ALA A 121 4.11 7.20 -5.35
C ALA A 121 2.62 7.34 -5.10
N GLU A 122 1.93 6.24 -4.77
CA GLU A 122 0.52 6.25 -4.37
C GLU A 122 0.30 7.05 -3.09
N ASN A 123 1.22 6.98 -2.12
CA ASN A 123 1.16 7.81 -0.92
C ASN A 123 1.34 9.30 -1.24
N VAL A 124 2.25 9.63 -2.18
CA VAL A 124 2.42 11.00 -2.68
C VAL A 124 1.15 11.46 -3.40
N LEU A 125 0.57 10.60 -4.24
CA LEU A 125 -0.68 10.88 -4.95
C LEU A 125 -1.83 11.14 -3.97
N HIS A 126 -1.91 10.38 -2.88
CA HIS A 126 -2.92 10.57 -1.85
C HIS A 126 -2.72 11.87 -1.06
N SER A 127 -1.48 12.34 -0.88
CA SER A 127 -1.19 13.55 -0.11
C SER A 127 -1.24 14.83 -0.93
N GLN A 128 -0.73 14.80 -2.16
CA GLN A 128 -0.51 15.98 -3.01
C GLN A 128 -1.32 15.94 -4.32
N GLY A 129 -1.91 14.78 -4.67
CA GLY A 129 -2.53 14.56 -5.96
C GLY A 129 -1.52 14.37 -7.09
N ILE A 130 -2.04 14.21 -8.32
CA ILE A 130 -1.21 14.01 -9.53
C ILE A 130 -0.32 15.22 -9.85
N GLY A 131 -0.58 16.37 -9.22
CA GLY A 131 0.21 17.60 -9.34
C GLY A 131 1.66 17.48 -8.87
N ALA A 132 2.01 16.41 -8.15
CA ALA A 132 3.42 16.08 -7.86
C ALA A 132 4.22 15.72 -9.12
N TRP A 133 3.56 15.32 -10.22
CA TRP A 133 4.15 15.07 -11.53
C TRP A 133 3.48 15.96 -12.60
N PRO A 134 3.76 17.27 -12.66
CA PRO A 134 3.00 18.21 -13.50
C PRO A 134 3.21 17.97 -15.01
N VAL A 135 4.38 17.49 -15.42
CA VAL A 135 4.72 17.29 -16.85
C VAL A 135 4.40 15.87 -17.31
N CYS A 136 4.74 14.89 -16.49
CA CYS A 136 4.65 13.47 -16.81
C CYS A 136 3.39 12.80 -16.26
N GLY A 137 2.79 13.33 -15.19
CA GLY A 137 1.59 12.77 -14.56
C GLY A 137 0.34 12.82 -15.43
N ARG A 138 0.30 13.65 -16.47
CA ARG A 138 -0.76 13.62 -17.51
C ARG A 138 -0.66 12.43 -18.48
N ARG A 139 0.46 11.70 -18.47
CA ARG A 139 0.73 10.56 -19.37
C ARG A 139 0.32 9.23 -18.75
N GLY A 140 0.03 9.21 -17.45
CA GLY A 140 -0.49 8.04 -16.75
C GLY A 140 -1.81 8.34 -16.09
#